data_AF-A0A1F0VU63-F1
#
_entry.id   AF-A0A1F0VU63-F1
#
_cell.length_a   1.000
_cell.length_b   1.000
_cell.length_c   1.000
_cell.angle_alpha   90.00
_cell.angle_beta   90.00
_cell.angle_gamma   90.00
#
_symmetry.space_group_name_H-M   'P 1'
#
loop_
_entity.id
_entity.type
_entity.pdbx_description
1 polymer ?
#
loop_
_entity_poly.entity_id
_entity_poly.type
_entity_poly.pdbx_seq_one_letter_code
_entity_poly.pdbx_strand_id
1 'polypeptide(L)'
;MPFVLLSLAAVALVAGLIVLWLDHRQRAALSADETTTAADTAAPELTPDSPSEPALAEEPALAEEPEPAPEPDIITEPEPEPVAEPDPVAEPATEPTADAAEEPAAAEPSEEPAAEPQAAAPSFAERAERAKYLVPGSARRERKAFGQQRGWEYLKHDSYLADEWTRGAAARGHEPRDIVAGTVRGHETLLFDMGAIPVMAMRTGAASDIVVDFRRAGEEIENLSEDLLYVREEEGFEVFASDAGVGQRFIDTRVSTALNHLPAAVTAVWLEGEWVLAQTTRQARSAEWEELLEPLSLLADAARVLPPRSEAAQVLRVDELDPSRDIPEPPQPEPTGPTAVPDRDDSLDAPTIQRPTEPVVMPSRTTSEARGTIDHSSLGADEVDAIADGHERPTYENNQARLPRRFDGGSSIFD
;
A
#
# COMPACT_ATOMS: atom_id res chain seq x y z
N MET A 1 -13.30 -10.24 61.90
CA MET A 1 -13.98 -10.42 60.60
C MET A 1 -15.02 -9.35 60.25
N PRO A 2 -15.97 -8.92 61.12
CA PRO A 2 -17.01 -7.96 60.70
C PRO A 2 -16.50 -6.53 60.43
N PHE A 3 -15.44 -6.10 61.13
CA PHE A 3 -14.84 -4.77 60.94
C PHE A 3 -14.12 -4.60 59.61
N VAL A 4 -13.60 -5.69 59.01
CA VAL A 4 -12.91 -5.65 57.72
C VAL A 4 -13.93 -5.45 56.58
N LEU A 5 -15.07 -6.16 56.64
CA LEU A 5 -16.15 -5.99 55.67
C LEU A 5 -16.78 -4.59 55.75
N LEU A 6 -16.94 -4.03 56.97
CA LEU A 6 -17.40 -2.66 57.14
C LEU A 6 -16.41 -1.63 56.59
N SER A 7 -15.11 -1.85 56.76
CA SER A 7 -14.08 -0.96 56.18
C SER A 7 -14.07 -0.99 54.66
N LEU A 8 -14.28 -2.16 54.05
CA LEU A 8 -14.30 -2.33 52.59
C LEU A 8 -15.56 -1.71 51.98
N ALA A 9 -16.72 -1.87 52.65
CA ALA A 9 -17.96 -1.21 52.27
C ALA A 9 -17.85 0.32 52.35
N ALA A 10 -17.18 0.85 53.37
CA ALA A 10 -16.95 2.29 53.49
C ALA A 10 -16.04 2.83 52.36
N VAL A 11 -14.99 2.10 52.00
CA VAL A 11 -14.10 2.47 50.87
C VAL A 11 -14.84 2.46 49.55
N ALA A 12 -15.70 1.46 49.31
CA ALA A 12 -16.52 1.38 48.09
C ALA A 12 -17.52 2.55 47.98
N LEU A 13 -18.12 2.96 49.11
CA LEU A 13 -19.05 4.10 49.16
C LEU A 13 -18.32 5.43 48.87
N VAL A 14 -17.12 5.61 49.44
CA VAL A 14 -16.28 6.78 49.16
C VAL A 14 -15.85 6.82 47.70
N ALA A 15 -15.45 5.67 47.13
CA ALA A 15 -15.10 5.59 45.71
C ALA A 15 -16.30 5.93 44.80
N GLY A 16 -17.49 5.43 45.12
CA GLY A 16 -18.73 5.76 44.39
C GLY A 16 -19.07 7.25 44.43
N LEU A 17 -18.90 7.90 45.60
CA LEU A 17 -19.09 9.34 45.74
C LEU A 17 -18.07 10.16 44.93
N ILE A 18 -16.81 9.69 44.84
CA ILE A 18 -15.78 10.34 44.03
C ILE A 18 -16.12 10.24 42.53
N VAL A 19 -16.60 9.08 42.06
CA VAL A 19 -17.01 8.92 40.65
C VAL A 19 -18.20 9.82 40.33
N LEU A 20 -19.22 9.87 41.19
CA LEU A 20 -20.37 10.77 41.01
C LEU A 20 -19.97 12.25 41.00
N TRP A 21 -19.02 12.63 41.85
CA TRP A 21 -18.51 14.01 41.88
C TRP A 21 -17.74 14.37 40.60
N LEU A 22 -16.93 13.46 40.08
CA LEU A 22 -16.20 13.66 38.82
C LEU A 22 -17.16 13.75 37.62
N ASP A 23 -18.19 12.91 37.56
CA ASP A 23 -19.23 12.96 36.53
C ASP A 23 -20.01 14.29 36.57
N HIS A 24 -20.43 14.72 37.76
CA HIS A 24 -21.10 16.02 37.92
C HIS A 24 -20.20 17.19 37.47
N ARG A 25 -18.89 17.12 37.72
CA ARG A 25 -17.93 18.14 37.29
C ARG A 25 -17.72 18.12 35.77
N GLN A 26 -17.73 16.95 35.13
CA GLN A 26 -17.64 16.82 33.68
C GLN A 26 -18.88 17.37 32.98
N ARG A 27 -20.07 17.06 33.50
CA ARG A 27 -21.33 17.63 32.97
C ARG A 27 -21.38 19.14 33.10
N ALA A 28 -20.95 19.70 34.24
CA ALA A 28 -20.87 21.15 34.42
C ALA A 28 -19.88 21.84 33.47
N ALA A 29 -18.77 21.17 33.11
CA ALA A 29 -17.82 21.69 32.12
C ALA A 29 -18.39 21.68 30.69
N LEU A 30 -19.13 20.63 30.33
CA LEU A 30 -19.80 20.53 29.02
C LEU A 30 -20.89 21.60 28.86
N SER A 31 -21.67 21.88 29.92
CA SER A 31 -22.69 22.94 29.89
C SER A 31 -22.09 24.37 29.82
N ALA A 32 -20.86 24.57 30.29
CA ALA A 32 -20.18 25.87 30.23
C ALA A 32 -19.64 26.20 28.82
N ASP A 33 -19.26 25.18 28.06
CA ASP A 33 -18.75 25.32 26.68
C ASP A 33 -19.88 25.65 25.69
N GLU A 34 -21.09 25.13 25.94
CA GLU A 34 -22.26 25.37 25.11
C GLU A 34 -22.80 26.81 25.24
N THR A 35 -22.58 27.48 26.38
CA THR A 35 -23.04 28.85 26.60
C THR A 35 -22.06 29.92 26.08
N THR A 36 -20.79 29.55 25.88
CA THR A 36 -19.75 30.50 25.44
C THR A 36 -19.67 30.60 23.91
N THR A 37 -20.16 29.59 23.19
CA THR A 37 -20.13 29.55 21.71
C THR A 37 -21.28 30.36 21.07
N ALA A 38 -22.29 30.77 21.83
CA ALA A 38 -23.47 31.48 21.32
C ALA A 38 -23.46 33.02 21.53
N ALA A 39 -22.38 33.60 22.05
CA ALA A 39 -22.38 35.01 22.52
C ALA A 39 -21.37 35.94 21.84
N ASP A 40 -20.64 35.53 20.81
CA ASP A 40 -19.66 36.40 20.13
C ASP A 40 -19.82 36.41 18.61
N THR A 41 -20.87 37.08 18.12
CA THR A 41 -20.87 37.77 16.81
C THR A 41 -21.94 38.87 16.85
N ALA A 42 -21.56 40.03 17.38
CA ALA A 42 -22.31 41.28 17.22
C ALA A 42 -21.33 42.36 16.76
N ALA A 43 -21.42 42.72 15.48
CA ALA A 43 -20.68 43.81 14.86
C ALA A 43 -21.24 45.19 15.28
N PRO A 44 -20.44 46.27 15.22
CA PRO A 44 -20.97 47.63 15.18
C PRO A 44 -20.87 48.25 13.76
N GLU A 45 -21.95 48.92 13.37
CA GLU A 45 -22.14 49.73 12.15
C GLU A 45 -21.26 50.98 12.09
N LEU A 46 -20.80 51.35 10.89
CA LEU A 46 -20.67 52.74 10.41
C LEU A 46 -20.86 52.76 8.86
N THR A 47 -21.74 53.64 8.39
CA THR A 47 -22.12 53.95 6.98
C THR A 47 -21.32 55.14 6.42
N PRO A 48 -21.58 55.67 5.20
CA PRO A 48 -21.68 55.07 3.86
C PRO A 48 -20.75 55.80 2.84
N ASP A 49 -20.39 55.17 1.71
CA ASP A 49 -20.22 55.91 0.45
C ASP A 49 -20.42 55.00 -0.76
N SER A 50 -21.21 55.50 -1.72
CA SER A 50 -21.56 54.93 -3.03
C SER A 50 -21.18 56.00 -4.08
N PRO A 51 -21.08 55.74 -5.41
CA PRO A 51 -21.71 54.65 -6.16
C PRO A 51 -20.82 54.03 -7.27
N SER A 52 -21.28 52.93 -7.88
CA SER A 52 -21.35 52.76 -9.35
C SER A 52 -21.97 51.39 -9.71
N GLU A 53 -23.15 51.45 -10.30
CA GLU A 53 -23.88 50.35 -10.95
C GLU A 53 -23.35 50.15 -12.40
N PRO A 54 -23.54 48.98 -13.02
CA PRO A 54 -24.73 48.88 -13.87
C PRO A 54 -25.44 47.50 -13.92
N ALA A 55 -26.77 47.60 -14.00
CA ALA A 55 -27.68 46.90 -14.93
C ALA A 55 -27.97 45.39 -14.77
N LEU A 56 -29.08 45.14 -14.07
CA LEU A 56 -30.28 44.40 -14.53
C LEU A 56 -30.10 43.26 -15.55
N ALA A 57 -30.31 42.03 -15.06
CA ALA A 57 -31.01 40.99 -15.81
C ALA A 57 -32.05 40.36 -14.88
N GLU A 58 -33.30 40.34 -15.35
CA GLU A 58 -34.51 39.92 -14.64
C GLU A 58 -34.56 38.41 -14.38
N GLU A 59 -35.17 38.04 -13.24
CA GLU A 59 -35.59 36.70 -12.83
C GLU A 59 -36.51 36.00 -13.86
N PRO A 60 -36.50 34.65 -13.85
CA PRO A 60 -37.73 33.89 -13.91
C PRO A 60 -38.02 33.20 -12.56
N ALA A 61 -39.30 33.20 -12.23
CA ALA A 61 -39.89 32.82 -10.96
C ALA A 61 -39.91 31.30 -10.66
N LEU A 62 -39.92 31.01 -9.36
CA LEU A 62 -40.54 29.90 -8.62
C LEU A 62 -40.33 28.45 -9.11
N ALA A 63 -39.69 27.66 -8.25
CA ALA A 63 -40.29 26.46 -7.69
C ALA A 63 -39.82 26.27 -6.24
N GLU A 64 -40.74 26.42 -5.29
CA GLU A 64 -40.56 26.03 -3.89
C GLU A 64 -40.41 24.50 -3.82
N GLU A 65 -39.30 24.03 -3.22
CA GLU A 65 -39.15 22.63 -2.84
C GLU A 65 -40.08 22.31 -1.65
N PRO A 66 -40.86 21.21 -1.68
CA PRO A 66 -41.84 20.91 -0.65
C PRO A 66 -41.20 20.48 0.68
N GLU A 67 -41.77 20.96 1.79
CA GLU A 67 -41.43 20.60 3.16
C GLU A 67 -41.48 19.07 3.41
N PRO A 68 -40.56 18.51 4.23
CA PRO A 68 -40.60 17.10 4.59
C PRO A 68 -41.77 16.80 5.54
N ALA A 69 -42.56 15.77 5.21
CA ALA A 69 -43.69 15.30 6.00
C ALA A 69 -43.26 14.64 7.33
N PRO A 70 -44.09 14.74 8.40
CA PRO A 70 -43.79 14.18 9.71
C PRO A 70 -43.91 12.65 9.77
N GLU A 71 -43.03 12.05 10.57
CA GLU A 71 -42.95 10.61 10.87
C GLU A 71 -44.20 10.09 11.61
N PRO A 72 -44.73 8.89 11.29
CA PRO A 72 -45.83 8.30 12.04
C PRO A 72 -45.37 7.48 13.24
N ASP A 73 -46.00 7.75 14.40
CA ASP A 73 -45.87 7.01 15.66
C ASP A 73 -46.39 5.56 15.61
N ILE A 74 -45.53 4.65 16.07
CA ILE A 74 -45.74 3.54 17.03
C ILE A 74 -46.99 2.65 16.85
N ILE A 75 -46.75 1.38 16.50
CA ILE A 75 -47.58 0.24 16.93
C ILE A 75 -46.71 -0.69 17.78
N THR A 76 -47.14 -0.87 19.02
CA THR A 76 -46.60 -1.72 20.08
C THR A 76 -46.83 -3.21 19.79
N GLU A 77 -45.76 -4.02 19.81
CA GLU A 77 -45.85 -5.49 19.98
C GLU A 77 -44.93 -5.94 21.14
N PRO A 78 -45.30 -6.99 21.88
CA PRO A 78 -44.88 -7.20 23.25
C PRO A 78 -43.52 -7.89 23.43
N GLU A 79 -42.96 -7.59 24.60
CA GLU A 79 -41.74 -8.06 25.26
C GLU A 79 -41.59 -9.61 25.26
N PRO A 80 -40.42 -10.17 24.87
CA PRO A 80 -40.17 -11.60 24.98
C PRO A 80 -39.76 -11.99 26.41
N GLU A 81 -40.45 -13.01 26.94
CA GLU A 81 -40.16 -13.68 28.21
C GLU A 81 -38.77 -14.36 28.24
N PRO A 82 -38.13 -14.48 29.42
CA PRO A 82 -36.77 -14.98 29.56
C PRO A 82 -36.69 -16.51 29.41
N VAL A 83 -35.89 -16.98 28.46
CA VAL A 83 -35.55 -18.41 28.32
C VAL A 83 -34.38 -18.75 29.22
N ALA A 84 -34.60 -19.78 30.04
CA ALA A 84 -33.72 -20.27 31.08
C ALA A 84 -32.40 -20.88 30.57
N GLU A 85 -31.38 -20.78 31.43
CA GLU A 85 -30.07 -21.43 31.33
C GLU A 85 -30.19 -22.96 31.21
N PRO A 86 -29.41 -23.63 30.34
CA PRO A 86 -29.19 -25.06 30.46
C PRO A 86 -28.07 -25.38 31.45
N ASP A 87 -28.42 -26.14 32.48
CA ASP A 87 -27.53 -26.70 33.51
C ASP A 87 -26.33 -27.49 32.92
N PRO A 88 -25.16 -27.45 33.60
CA PRO A 88 -23.99 -28.24 33.23
C PRO A 88 -24.19 -29.73 33.56
N VAL A 89 -24.01 -30.58 32.54
CA VAL A 89 -24.01 -32.05 32.68
C VAL A 89 -22.76 -32.50 33.44
N ALA A 90 -23.00 -33.26 34.50
CA ALA A 90 -22.01 -33.82 35.41
C ALA A 90 -21.09 -34.85 34.74
N GLU A 91 -19.78 -34.68 34.92
CA GLU A 91 -18.79 -35.74 34.77
C GLU A 91 -18.79 -36.63 36.03
N PRO A 92 -18.85 -37.97 35.91
CA PRO A 92 -18.77 -38.84 37.07
C PRO A 92 -17.31 -39.08 37.49
N ALA A 93 -17.08 -38.85 38.78
CA ALA A 93 -15.90 -39.31 39.50
C ALA A 93 -15.80 -40.85 39.52
N THR A 94 -14.60 -41.36 39.32
CA THR A 94 -14.17 -42.67 39.86
C THR A 94 -12.73 -42.56 40.35
N GLU A 95 -12.54 -42.68 41.66
CA GLU A 95 -11.26 -42.97 42.31
C GLU A 95 -11.03 -44.52 42.38
N PRO A 96 -10.05 -45.05 43.13
CA PRO A 96 -8.83 -45.65 42.56
C PRO A 96 -8.71 -47.15 42.91
N THR A 97 -7.80 -47.88 42.27
CA THR A 97 -7.30 -49.15 42.85
C THR A 97 -5.80 -49.31 42.58
N ALA A 98 -5.08 -49.57 43.67
CA ALA A 98 -3.72 -50.09 43.72
C ALA A 98 -3.74 -51.62 43.52
N ASP A 99 -2.69 -52.24 42.97
CA ASP A 99 -1.63 -52.91 43.76
C ASP A 99 -0.68 -53.78 42.90
N ALA A 100 0.58 -53.76 43.30
CA ALA A 100 1.66 -54.77 43.27
C ALA A 100 2.05 -55.63 42.02
N ALA A 101 3.30 -55.37 41.61
CA ALA A 101 4.46 -56.30 41.54
C ALA A 101 4.53 -57.47 40.54
N GLU A 102 5.54 -57.43 39.64
CA GLU A 102 6.77 -58.28 39.69
C GLU A 102 7.80 -57.86 38.61
N GLU A 103 9.05 -57.71 39.03
CA GLU A 103 10.30 -57.57 38.25
C GLU A 103 10.96 -58.99 38.11
N PRO A 104 12.12 -59.23 37.46
CA PRO A 104 13.00 -58.34 36.67
C PRO A 104 13.63 -59.00 35.40
N ALA A 105 14.54 -58.24 34.78
CA ALA A 105 15.78 -58.69 34.10
C ALA A 105 15.84 -58.55 32.57
N ALA A 106 16.51 -57.49 32.10
CA ALA A 106 17.81 -57.60 31.44
C ALA A 106 18.38 -56.18 31.22
N ALA A 107 19.57 -55.95 31.74
CA ALA A 107 20.31 -54.69 31.63
C ALA A 107 21.06 -54.61 30.29
N GLU A 108 21.15 -53.40 29.72
CA GLU A 108 22.32 -52.76 29.07
C GLU A 108 21.87 -51.57 28.19
N PRO A 109 22.74 -50.59 27.90
CA PRO A 109 23.14 -49.45 28.71
C PRO A 109 22.40 -48.15 28.31
N SER A 110 22.24 -47.25 29.28
CA SER A 110 21.67 -45.91 29.12
C SER A 110 22.53 -45.00 28.23
N GLU A 111 21.98 -44.62 27.07
CA GLU A 111 22.36 -43.40 26.37
C GLU A 111 21.73 -42.20 27.11
N GLU A 112 22.56 -41.28 27.61
CA GLU A 112 22.10 -39.99 28.09
C GLU A 112 21.36 -39.27 26.95
N PRO A 113 20.08 -38.89 27.11
CA PRO A 113 19.46 -37.99 26.15
C PRO A 113 20.15 -36.64 26.31
N ALA A 114 20.86 -36.23 25.25
CA ALA A 114 21.39 -34.89 25.10
C ALA A 114 20.28 -33.89 25.45
N ALA A 115 20.49 -33.14 26.53
CA ALA A 115 19.57 -32.11 26.97
C ALA A 115 19.36 -31.13 25.80
N GLU A 116 18.11 -31.06 25.32
CA GLU A 116 17.65 -29.93 24.53
C GLU A 116 18.02 -28.64 25.30
N PRO A 117 18.55 -27.61 24.64
CA PRO A 117 18.82 -26.35 25.31
C PRO A 117 17.48 -25.75 25.75
N GLN A 118 17.12 -25.98 27.01
CA GLN A 118 16.03 -25.27 27.67
C GLN A 118 16.36 -23.79 27.60
N ALA A 119 15.60 -23.06 26.79
CA ALA A 119 15.67 -21.61 26.70
C ALA A 119 15.63 -21.06 28.14
N ALA A 120 16.70 -20.39 28.55
CA ALA A 120 16.85 -19.88 29.90
C ALA A 120 15.64 -18.98 30.23
N ALA A 121 15.00 -19.25 31.38
CA ALA A 121 13.86 -18.45 31.80
C ALA A 121 14.30 -16.97 31.93
N PRO A 122 13.50 -16.00 31.45
CA PRO A 122 13.88 -14.60 31.43
C PRO A 122 14.22 -14.12 32.84
N SER A 123 15.26 -13.33 32.99
CA SER A 123 15.72 -12.79 34.26
C SER A 123 14.64 -11.93 34.92
N PHE A 124 14.75 -11.74 36.24
CA PHE A 124 13.84 -10.86 36.98
C PHE A 124 13.86 -9.42 36.44
N ALA A 125 15.01 -8.92 35.99
CA ALA A 125 15.15 -7.60 35.38
C ALA A 125 14.35 -7.51 34.07
N GLU A 126 14.47 -8.51 33.19
CA GLU A 126 13.70 -8.56 31.93
C GLU A 126 12.20 -8.69 32.17
N ARG A 127 11.79 -9.45 33.20
CA ARG A 127 10.38 -9.53 33.60
C ARG A 127 9.87 -8.22 34.17
N ALA A 128 10.69 -7.51 34.96
CA ALA A 128 10.33 -6.22 35.52
C ALA A 128 10.23 -5.12 34.46
N GLU A 129 11.13 -5.11 33.46
CA GLU A 129 10.99 -4.24 32.29
C GLU A 129 9.72 -4.58 31.52
N ARG A 130 9.46 -5.86 31.23
CA ARG A 130 8.21 -6.30 30.59
C ARG A 130 6.96 -5.88 31.37
N ALA A 131 7.03 -5.88 32.70
CA ALA A 131 5.91 -5.51 33.56
C ALA A 131 5.56 -4.00 33.49
N LYS A 132 6.54 -3.12 33.25
CA LYS A 132 6.28 -1.68 33.04
C LYS A 132 5.41 -1.42 31.81
N TYR A 133 5.50 -2.29 30.81
CA TYR A 133 4.75 -2.21 29.55
C TYR A 133 3.33 -2.78 29.64
N LEU A 134 2.97 -3.44 30.74
CA LEU A 134 1.61 -3.95 31.00
C LEU A 134 0.71 -2.91 31.68
N VAL A 135 1.26 -1.75 32.07
CA VAL A 135 0.47 -0.67 32.66
C VAL A 135 -0.36 0.02 31.56
N PRO A 136 -1.69 0.12 31.71
CA PRO A 136 -2.54 0.81 30.76
C PRO A 136 -2.06 2.25 30.50
N GLY A 137 -1.92 2.62 29.22
CA GLY A 137 -1.48 3.95 28.80
C GLY A 137 0.02 4.22 28.92
N SER A 138 0.85 3.22 29.26
CA SER A 138 2.33 3.32 29.19
C SER A 138 2.80 3.66 27.78
N ALA A 139 2.32 2.94 26.76
CA ALA A 139 2.66 3.17 25.35
C ALA A 139 2.38 4.61 24.90
N ARG A 140 1.20 5.16 25.24
CA ARG A 140 0.84 6.55 24.95
C ARG A 140 1.78 7.57 25.58
N ARG A 141 2.14 7.38 26.86
CA ARG A 141 3.06 8.28 27.56
C ARG A 141 4.45 8.24 26.96
N GLU A 142 4.91 7.05 26.62
CA GLU A 142 6.21 6.85 26.01
C GLU A 142 6.28 7.46 24.62
N ARG A 143 5.26 7.29 23.79
CA ARG A 143 5.20 7.92 22.48
C ARG A 143 5.18 9.44 22.57
N LYS A 144 4.40 9.99 23.50
CA LYS A 144 4.44 11.43 23.78
C LYS A 144 5.83 11.90 24.21
N ALA A 145 6.54 11.10 25.02
CA ALA A 145 7.91 11.40 25.43
C ALA A 145 8.90 11.33 24.25
N PHE A 146 8.76 10.33 23.37
CA PHE A 146 9.54 10.20 22.14
C PHE A 146 9.38 11.44 21.25
N GLY A 147 8.13 11.87 21.02
CA GLY A 147 7.84 13.10 20.28
C GLY A 147 8.45 14.34 20.93
N GLN A 148 8.29 14.50 22.25
CA GLN A 148 8.87 15.62 23.00
C GLN A 148 10.40 15.68 22.92
N GLN A 149 11.08 14.54 22.99
CA GLN A 149 12.55 14.47 22.87
C GLN A 149 13.05 14.92 21.49
N ARG A 150 12.25 14.65 20.44
CA ARG A 150 12.55 15.03 19.05
C ARG A 150 11.99 16.40 18.64
N GLY A 151 11.25 17.07 19.53
CA GLY A 151 10.56 18.33 19.19
C GLY A 151 9.41 18.13 18.19
N TRP A 152 8.82 16.94 18.17
CA TRP A 152 7.71 16.58 17.30
C TRP A 152 6.37 16.91 17.94
N GLU A 153 5.38 17.17 17.11
CA GLU A 153 4.03 17.52 17.54
C GLU A 153 3.25 16.27 17.92
N TYR A 154 2.42 16.37 18.96
CA TYR A 154 1.55 15.28 19.39
C TYR A 154 0.09 15.66 19.18
N LEU A 155 -0.62 14.79 18.48
CA LEU A 155 -2.04 14.88 18.17
C LEU A 155 -2.74 13.65 18.73
N LYS A 156 -3.90 13.84 19.36
CA LYS A 156 -4.65 12.71 19.94
C LYS A 156 -5.30 11.84 18.86
N HIS A 157 -5.83 12.49 17.82
CA HIS A 157 -6.56 11.89 16.72
C HIS A 157 -6.50 12.83 15.52
N ASP A 158 -6.58 12.26 14.32
CA ASP A 158 -6.69 12.95 13.04
C ASP A 158 -7.68 12.16 12.16
N SER A 159 -8.76 12.81 11.74
CA SER A 159 -9.82 12.18 10.94
C SER A 159 -9.45 12.04 9.48
N TYR A 160 -8.59 12.91 8.94
CA TYR A 160 -8.21 12.87 7.53
C TYR A 160 -7.21 11.74 7.25
N LEU A 161 -6.44 11.37 8.26
CA LEU A 161 -5.39 10.37 8.16
C LEU A 161 -5.93 8.94 8.01
N ALA A 162 -7.14 8.68 8.50
CA ALA A 162 -7.78 7.36 8.40
C ALA A 162 -8.11 6.98 6.96
N ASP A 163 -8.42 7.96 6.11
CA ASP A 163 -8.84 7.74 4.72
C ASP A 163 -7.64 7.56 3.77
N GLU A 164 -6.41 7.80 4.23
CA GLU A 164 -5.22 7.73 3.38
C GLU A 164 -4.69 6.30 3.18
N TRP A 165 -5.07 5.36 4.05
CA TRP A 165 -4.56 4.00 4.04
C TRP A 165 -5.66 2.96 4.15
N THR A 166 -5.60 1.95 3.28
CA THR A 166 -6.60 0.87 3.27
C THR A 166 -6.00 -0.49 3.56
N ARG A 167 -4.66 -0.61 3.59
CA ARG A 167 -3.94 -1.89 3.61
C ARG A 167 -3.11 -2.09 4.88
N GLY A 168 -2.53 -3.27 5.01
CA GLY A 168 -1.74 -3.64 6.18
C GLY A 168 -2.55 -3.58 7.47
N ALA A 169 -2.02 -2.91 8.50
CA ALA A 169 -2.77 -2.71 9.75
C ALA A 169 -4.05 -1.87 9.58
N ALA A 170 -4.13 -1.01 8.55
CA ALA A 170 -5.33 -0.20 8.29
C ALA A 170 -6.50 -1.05 7.76
N ALA A 171 -6.23 -2.23 7.18
CA ALA A 171 -7.27 -3.13 6.66
C ALA A 171 -8.28 -3.59 7.74
N ARG A 172 -7.92 -3.48 9.02
CA ARG A 172 -8.82 -3.78 10.15
C ARG A 172 -9.78 -2.63 10.50
N GLY A 173 -9.73 -1.51 9.79
CA GLY A 173 -10.60 -0.35 10.02
C GLY A 173 -10.32 0.40 11.33
N HIS A 174 -9.11 0.26 11.88
CA HIS A 174 -8.72 0.99 13.09
C HIS A 174 -8.22 2.39 12.72
N GLU A 175 -8.87 3.41 13.24
CA GLU A 175 -8.42 4.79 13.09
C GLU A 175 -7.06 5.04 13.78
N PRO A 176 -6.18 5.85 13.18
CA PRO A 176 -4.96 6.34 13.81
C PRO A 176 -5.23 7.11 15.10
N ARG A 177 -4.49 6.75 16.17
CA ARG A 177 -4.57 7.43 17.48
C ARG A 177 -3.20 7.69 18.06
N ASP A 178 -3.13 8.67 18.96
CA ASP A 178 -1.90 9.06 19.66
C ASP A 178 -0.75 9.31 18.68
N ILE A 179 -1.00 10.20 17.72
CA ILE A 179 -0.14 10.50 16.59
C ILE A 179 0.97 11.45 17.05
N VAL A 180 2.20 11.14 16.67
CA VAL A 180 3.35 12.03 16.78
C VAL A 180 3.84 12.33 15.38
N ALA A 181 3.86 13.61 15.02
CA ALA A 181 4.21 14.10 13.69
C ALA A 181 5.50 14.92 13.73
N GLY A 182 6.40 14.63 12.80
CA GLY A 182 7.67 15.35 12.66
C GLY A 182 8.27 15.14 11.29
N THR A 183 9.57 15.42 11.18
CA THR A 183 10.32 15.23 9.93
C THR A 183 11.62 14.49 10.19
N VAL A 184 11.98 13.59 9.27
CA VAL A 184 13.25 12.86 9.28
C VAL A 184 13.82 12.84 7.88
N ARG A 185 15.07 13.31 7.73
CA ARG A 185 15.81 13.33 6.45
C ARG A 185 15.03 13.94 5.28
N GLY A 186 14.11 14.88 5.57
CA GLY A 186 13.28 15.55 4.57
C GLY A 186 11.91 14.88 4.29
N HIS A 187 11.60 13.79 4.98
CA HIS A 187 10.30 13.11 4.90
C HIS A 187 9.42 13.50 6.08
N GLU A 188 8.17 13.84 5.82
CA GLU A 188 7.14 13.90 6.85
C GLU A 188 6.99 12.50 7.46
N THR A 189 7.06 12.43 8.78
CA THR A 189 7.08 11.18 9.53
C THR A 189 6.00 11.20 10.59
N LEU A 190 5.19 10.15 10.62
CA LEU A 190 4.12 9.96 11.59
C LEU A 190 4.39 8.68 12.38
N LEU A 191 4.19 8.73 13.69
CA LEU A 191 4.19 7.56 14.57
C LEU A 191 2.88 7.53 15.35
N PHE A 192 2.11 6.46 15.21
CA PHE A 192 0.77 6.38 15.79
C PHE A 192 0.42 4.93 16.17
N ASP A 193 -0.68 4.75 16.88
CA ASP A 193 -1.28 3.43 17.09
C ASP A 193 -2.43 3.22 16.12
N MET A 194 -2.42 2.06 15.44
CA MET A 194 -3.63 1.48 14.85
C MET A 194 -4.11 0.36 15.75
N GLY A 195 -5.22 0.60 16.45
CA GLY A 195 -5.72 -0.27 17.51
C GLY A 195 -4.76 -0.32 18.70
N ALA A 196 -3.95 -1.38 18.79
CA ALA A 196 -2.93 -1.56 19.83
C ALA A 196 -1.52 -1.80 19.25
N ILE A 197 -1.35 -1.58 17.95
CA ILE A 197 -0.11 -1.85 17.23
C ILE A 197 0.51 -0.52 16.79
N PRO A 198 1.76 -0.22 17.19
CA PRO A 198 2.46 0.96 16.72
C PRO A 198 2.81 0.83 15.24
N VAL A 199 2.48 1.87 14.48
CA VAL A 199 2.82 2.01 13.06
C VAL A 199 3.54 3.33 12.86
N MET A 200 4.60 3.28 12.05
CA MET A 200 5.33 4.45 11.59
C MET A 200 5.10 4.63 10.10
N ALA A 201 4.76 5.84 9.67
CA ALA A 201 4.58 6.19 8.28
C ALA A 201 5.55 7.30 7.88
N MET A 202 6.12 7.21 6.68
CA MET A 202 6.95 8.27 6.09
C MET A 202 6.46 8.60 4.69
N ARG A 203 6.39 9.91 4.38
CA ARG A 203 5.95 10.38 3.07
C ARG A 203 7.06 10.18 2.04
N THR A 204 6.73 9.56 0.92
CA THR A 204 7.67 9.22 -0.17
C THR A 204 8.01 10.42 -1.05
N GLY A 205 7.11 11.42 -1.08
CA GLY A 205 7.20 12.63 -1.89
C GLY A 205 6.60 12.51 -3.30
N ALA A 206 6.12 11.32 -3.69
CA ALA A 206 5.39 11.11 -4.93
C ALA A 206 4.35 10.00 -4.74
N ALA A 207 3.11 10.26 -5.14
CA ALA A 207 2.05 9.26 -5.10
C ALA A 207 2.21 8.24 -6.23
N SER A 208 2.01 6.96 -5.91
CA SER A 208 2.01 5.83 -6.85
C SER A 208 0.72 5.03 -6.69
N ASP A 209 0.17 4.54 -7.81
CA ASP A 209 -0.95 3.57 -7.79
C ASP A 209 -0.46 2.12 -7.53
N ILE A 210 0.84 1.88 -7.64
CA ILE A 210 1.45 0.59 -7.32
C ILE A 210 1.61 0.46 -5.82
N VAL A 211 1.09 -0.65 -5.29
CA VAL A 211 1.25 -1.08 -3.91
C VAL A 211 2.32 -2.14 -3.86
N VAL A 212 3.23 -2.03 -2.89
CA VAL A 212 4.23 -3.05 -2.58
C VAL A 212 4.12 -3.37 -1.09
N ASP A 213 3.98 -4.64 -0.73
CA ASP A 213 3.82 -5.12 0.65
C ASP A 213 4.95 -6.12 0.96
N PHE A 214 5.66 -5.89 2.05
CA PHE A 214 6.73 -6.71 2.59
C PHE A 214 6.24 -7.33 3.90
N ARG A 215 6.17 -8.66 3.96
CA ARG A 215 5.75 -9.40 5.16
C ARG A 215 6.91 -10.22 5.66
N ARG A 216 7.16 -10.20 6.97
CA ARG A 216 8.26 -10.99 7.54
C ARG A 216 8.03 -12.48 7.24
N ALA A 217 9.03 -13.14 6.67
CA ALA A 217 8.91 -14.53 6.23
C ALA A 217 8.65 -15.46 7.42
N GLY A 218 7.75 -16.43 7.22
CA GLY A 218 7.37 -17.40 8.26
C GLY A 218 6.42 -16.88 9.34
N GLU A 219 6.01 -15.60 9.31
CA GLU A 219 4.86 -15.12 10.09
C GLU A 219 3.54 -15.39 9.35
N GLU A 220 2.45 -15.57 10.11
CA GLU A 220 1.13 -15.73 9.51
C GLU A 220 0.73 -14.43 8.82
N ILE A 221 0.45 -14.53 7.52
CA ILE A 221 0.06 -13.37 6.71
C ILE A 221 -1.39 -13.04 7.00
N GLU A 222 -1.62 -12.18 7.97
CA GLU A 222 -2.94 -11.65 8.24
C GLU A 222 -3.30 -10.49 7.29
N ASN A 223 -4.51 -10.53 6.73
CA ASN A 223 -5.12 -9.45 5.94
C ASN A 223 -4.31 -9.04 4.70
N LEU A 224 -3.75 -10.00 3.96
CA LEU A 224 -3.21 -9.73 2.62
C LEU A 224 -4.36 -9.36 1.69
N SER A 225 -4.20 -8.28 0.93
CA SER A 225 -5.20 -7.90 -0.06
C SER A 225 -5.17 -8.88 -1.24
N GLU A 226 -6.33 -9.22 -1.77
CA GLU A 226 -6.50 -10.24 -2.82
C GLU A 226 -5.85 -9.87 -4.16
N ASP A 227 -5.60 -8.58 -4.38
CA ASP A 227 -5.00 -8.05 -5.61
C ASP A 227 -3.46 -8.09 -5.61
N LEU A 228 -2.83 -8.48 -4.50
CA LEU A 228 -1.38 -8.54 -4.38
C LEU A 228 -0.81 -9.87 -4.87
N LEU A 229 0.19 -9.78 -5.75
CA LEU A 229 0.89 -10.92 -6.32
C LEU A 229 2.25 -11.10 -5.66
N TYR A 230 2.58 -12.33 -5.30
CA TYR A 230 3.91 -12.67 -4.80
C TYR A 230 4.98 -12.36 -5.86
N VAL A 231 6.06 -11.70 -5.42
CA VAL A 231 7.19 -11.30 -6.26
C VAL A 231 8.38 -12.21 -5.98
N ARG A 232 8.92 -12.15 -4.76
CA ARG A 232 10.06 -12.95 -4.28
C ARG A 232 10.21 -12.83 -2.77
N GLU A 233 11.12 -13.61 -2.21
CA GLU A 233 11.65 -13.38 -0.86
C GLU A 233 12.88 -12.48 -0.94
N GLU A 234 13.00 -11.52 -0.03
CA GLU A 234 14.11 -10.57 0.05
C GLU A 234 14.45 -10.27 1.51
N GLU A 235 15.70 -10.53 1.94
CA GLU A 235 16.22 -10.16 3.27
C GLU A 235 15.31 -10.59 4.45
N GLY A 236 14.70 -11.77 4.35
CA GLY A 236 13.79 -12.32 5.36
C GLY A 236 12.35 -11.78 5.29
N PHE A 237 11.97 -11.14 4.18
CA PHE A 237 10.62 -10.69 3.89
C PHE A 237 10.09 -11.34 2.61
N GLU A 238 8.85 -11.83 2.65
CA GLU A 238 8.07 -12.15 1.47
C GLU A 238 7.51 -10.85 0.87
N VAL A 239 7.81 -10.61 -0.41
CA VAL A 239 7.43 -9.39 -1.12
C VAL A 239 6.26 -9.66 -2.04
N PHE A 240 5.25 -8.80 -1.95
CA PHE A 240 4.06 -8.80 -2.78
C PHE A 240 3.87 -7.44 -3.44
N ALA A 241 3.27 -7.40 -4.64
CA ALA A 241 2.96 -6.16 -5.32
C ALA A 241 1.69 -6.27 -6.16
N SER A 242 0.97 -5.16 -6.37
CA SER A 242 -0.18 -5.12 -7.28
C SER A 242 0.22 -5.36 -8.74
N ASP A 243 1.46 -4.99 -9.11
CA ASP A 243 2.13 -5.39 -10.35
C ASP A 243 3.48 -6.04 -10.01
N ALA A 244 3.57 -7.36 -10.20
CA ALA A 244 4.78 -8.12 -9.90
C ALA A 244 6.00 -7.68 -10.74
N GLY A 245 5.80 -7.21 -11.97
CA GLY A 245 6.87 -6.70 -12.82
C GLY A 245 7.44 -5.38 -12.31
N VAL A 246 6.58 -4.47 -11.83
CA VAL A 246 7.03 -3.24 -11.16
C VAL A 246 7.71 -3.59 -9.83
N GLY A 247 7.11 -4.46 -9.02
CA GLY A 247 7.68 -4.94 -7.77
C GLY A 247 9.09 -5.52 -7.94
N GLN A 248 9.31 -6.36 -8.95
CA GLN A 248 10.63 -6.93 -9.25
C GLN A 248 11.68 -5.86 -9.57
N ARG A 249 11.30 -4.78 -10.27
CA ARG A 249 12.21 -3.66 -10.62
C ARG A 249 12.43 -2.71 -9.44
N PHE A 250 11.45 -2.61 -8.55
CA PHE A 250 11.53 -1.77 -7.36
C PHE A 250 12.59 -2.28 -6.38
N ILE A 251 12.75 -3.61 -6.26
CA ILE A 251 13.73 -4.21 -5.34
C ILE A 251 15.15 -4.06 -5.90
N ASP A 252 15.76 -2.91 -5.63
CA ASP A 252 17.17 -2.58 -5.88
C ASP A 252 18.02 -2.75 -4.60
N THR A 253 19.32 -2.44 -4.70
CA THR A 253 20.25 -2.51 -3.56
C THR A 253 19.83 -1.62 -2.38
N ARG A 254 19.13 -0.51 -2.62
CA ARG A 254 18.63 0.36 -1.55
C ARG A 254 17.53 -0.37 -0.79
N VAL A 255 16.54 -0.91 -1.49
CA VAL A 255 15.46 -1.68 -0.85
C VAL A 255 16.02 -2.86 -0.05
N SER A 256 16.91 -3.67 -0.62
CA SER A 256 17.56 -4.78 0.11
C SER A 256 18.30 -4.28 1.36
N THR A 257 19.07 -3.19 1.23
CA THR A 257 19.79 -2.60 2.37
C THR A 257 18.83 -2.13 3.47
N ALA A 258 17.74 -1.46 3.12
CA ALA A 258 16.73 -1.06 4.10
C ALA A 258 16.12 -2.27 4.81
N LEU A 259 15.66 -3.29 4.05
CA LEU A 259 15.02 -4.47 4.61
C LEU A 259 15.94 -5.21 5.58
N ASN A 260 17.21 -5.38 5.23
CA ASN A 260 18.21 -5.98 6.11
C ASN A 260 18.46 -5.18 7.40
N HIS A 261 18.30 -3.86 7.37
CA HIS A 261 18.44 -2.99 8.54
C HIS A 261 17.14 -2.81 9.34
N LEU A 262 16.00 -3.36 8.90
CA LEU A 262 14.75 -3.26 9.65
C LEU A 262 14.86 -4.05 10.97
N PRO A 263 14.47 -3.45 12.11
CA PRO A 263 14.45 -4.14 13.40
C PRO A 263 13.59 -5.40 13.34
N ALA A 264 13.96 -6.43 14.13
CA ALA A 264 13.17 -7.67 14.25
C ALA A 264 11.72 -7.40 14.73
N ALA A 265 11.48 -6.28 15.39
CA ALA A 265 10.15 -5.86 15.80
C ALA A 265 9.23 -5.44 14.65
N VAL A 266 9.73 -5.26 13.42
CA VAL A 266 8.91 -4.90 12.24
C VAL A 266 8.32 -6.17 11.63
N THR A 267 6.99 -6.28 11.61
CA THR A 267 6.27 -7.46 11.09
C THR A 267 5.86 -7.28 9.63
N ALA A 268 5.55 -6.05 9.23
CA ALA A 268 5.15 -5.72 7.87
C ALA A 268 5.58 -4.30 7.48
N VAL A 269 5.87 -4.09 6.20
CA VAL A 269 6.12 -2.77 5.62
C VAL A 269 5.38 -2.69 4.30
N TRP A 270 4.64 -1.63 4.02
CA TRP A 270 3.97 -1.47 2.74
C TRP A 270 4.05 -0.04 2.22
N LEU A 271 3.99 0.07 0.89
CA LEU A 271 3.95 1.32 0.16
C LEU A 271 2.57 1.46 -0.44
N GLU A 272 1.89 2.56 -0.12
CA GLU A 272 0.54 2.85 -0.57
C GLU A 272 0.38 4.36 -0.76
N GLY A 273 -0.10 4.77 -1.94
CA GLY A 273 -0.26 6.18 -2.29
C GLY A 273 1.06 6.92 -2.21
N GLU A 274 1.17 7.88 -1.29
CA GLU A 274 2.37 8.69 -1.05
C GLU A 274 3.11 8.33 0.25
N TRP A 275 2.83 7.16 0.81
CA TRP A 275 3.38 6.71 2.09
C TRP A 275 4.11 5.38 1.97
N VAL A 276 5.16 5.25 2.77
CA VAL A 276 5.67 3.96 3.22
C VAL A 276 5.31 3.82 4.70
N LEU A 277 4.71 2.69 5.07
CA LEU A 277 4.28 2.39 6.41
C LEU A 277 4.98 1.14 6.91
N ALA A 278 5.41 1.16 8.18
CA ALA A 278 6.01 0.03 8.86
C ALA A 278 5.20 -0.30 10.11
N GLN A 279 4.60 -1.49 10.11
CA GLN A 279 3.94 -2.07 11.26
C GLN A 279 4.95 -2.79 12.13
N THR A 280 4.89 -2.51 13.43
CA THR A 280 5.73 -3.16 14.43
C THR A 280 4.95 -4.15 15.29
N THR A 281 5.63 -4.89 16.14
CA THR A 281 4.98 -5.66 17.20
C THR A 281 4.34 -4.72 18.23
N ARG A 282 3.32 -5.20 18.93
CA ARG A 282 2.65 -4.46 20.03
C ARG A 282 3.62 -4.03 21.14
N GLN A 283 4.76 -4.71 21.26
CA GLN A 283 5.77 -4.49 22.28
C GLN A 283 6.84 -3.48 21.85
N ALA A 284 6.86 -3.03 20.60
CA ALA A 284 7.83 -2.04 20.12
C ALA A 284 7.74 -0.72 20.89
N ARG A 285 8.88 -0.15 21.27
CA ARG A 285 9.04 1.03 22.12
C ARG A 285 10.02 2.01 21.49
N SER A 286 10.42 3.02 22.26
CA SER A 286 11.26 4.13 21.77
C SER A 286 12.55 3.69 21.10
N ALA A 287 13.19 2.60 21.56
CA ALA A 287 14.41 2.09 20.97
C ALA A 287 14.17 1.53 19.56
N GLU A 288 13.15 0.68 19.40
CA GLU A 288 12.80 0.11 18.10
C GLU A 288 12.26 1.17 17.14
N TRP A 289 11.52 2.17 17.65
CA TRP A 289 11.04 3.29 16.84
C TRP A 289 12.19 4.15 16.33
N GLU A 290 13.24 4.37 17.13
CA GLU A 290 14.43 5.12 16.73
C GLU A 290 15.20 4.40 15.62
N GLU A 291 15.41 3.08 15.77
CA GLU A 291 16.11 2.24 14.78
C GLU A 291 15.35 2.16 13.45
N LEU A 292 14.03 2.29 13.47
CA LEU A 292 13.18 2.21 12.27
C LEU A 292 13.34 3.41 11.32
N LEU A 293 13.77 4.56 11.83
CA LEU A 293 13.74 5.82 11.08
C LEU A 293 14.67 5.83 9.87
N GLU A 294 15.88 5.31 10.02
CA GLU A 294 16.84 5.29 8.92
C GLU A 294 16.43 4.31 7.81
N PRO A 295 16.12 3.03 8.08
CA PRO A 295 15.63 2.10 7.07
C PRO A 295 14.37 2.59 6.36
N LEU A 296 13.42 3.16 7.10
CA LEU A 296 12.15 3.63 6.54
C LEU A 296 12.36 4.85 5.64
N SER A 297 13.28 5.76 5.99
CA SER A 297 13.64 6.89 5.11
C SER A 297 14.28 6.42 3.80
N LEU A 298 15.08 5.36 3.86
CA LEU A 298 15.71 4.79 2.69
C LEU A 298 14.70 4.10 1.77
N LEU A 299 13.66 3.46 2.34
CA LEU A 299 12.51 2.97 1.58
C LEU A 299 11.67 4.09 0.98
N ALA A 300 11.45 5.18 1.71
CA ALA A 300 10.73 6.36 1.21
C ALA A 300 11.45 7.00 0.01
N ASP A 301 12.79 7.08 0.05
CA ASP A 301 13.61 7.51 -1.07
C ASP A 301 13.61 6.52 -2.23
N ALA A 302 13.64 5.21 -1.95
CA ALA A 302 13.55 4.18 -2.96
C ALA A 302 12.19 4.24 -3.68
N ALA A 303 11.10 4.52 -2.98
CA ALA A 303 9.73 4.58 -3.51
C ALA A 303 9.56 5.54 -4.69
N ARG A 304 10.43 6.53 -4.84
CA ARG A 304 10.40 7.48 -5.98
C ARG A 304 10.64 6.84 -7.34
N VAL A 305 11.09 5.58 -7.40
CA VAL A 305 11.22 4.82 -8.65
C VAL A 305 9.91 4.13 -9.05
N LEU A 306 8.91 4.09 -8.17
CA LEU A 306 7.58 3.61 -8.52
C LEU A 306 6.94 4.55 -9.55
N PRO A 307 6.11 4.00 -10.46
CA PRO A 307 5.46 4.83 -11.47
C PRO A 307 4.56 5.86 -10.77
N PRO A 308 4.58 7.12 -11.19
CA PRO A 308 3.70 8.13 -10.63
C PRO A 308 2.24 7.74 -10.89
N ARG A 309 1.36 8.08 -9.94
CA ARG A 309 -0.10 7.90 -10.08
C ARG A 309 -0.55 8.48 -11.42
N SER A 310 -1.50 7.83 -12.08
CA SER A 310 -1.87 8.15 -13.47
C SER A 310 -2.33 9.61 -13.68
N GLU A 311 -2.84 10.27 -12.65
CA GLU A 311 -3.17 11.71 -12.66
C GLU A 311 -1.93 12.62 -12.54
N ALA A 312 -0.86 12.12 -11.93
CA ALA A 312 0.46 12.75 -11.87
C ALA A 312 1.34 12.39 -13.09
N ALA A 313 0.84 11.58 -14.03
CA ALA A 313 1.49 11.36 -15.32
C ALA A 313 1.58 12.70 -16.04
N GLN A 314 2.76 13.31 -15.95
CA GLN A 314 3.12 14.49 -16.71
C GLN A 314 2.79 14.19 -18.17
N VAL A 315 1.82 14.92 -18.72
CA VAL A 315 1.52 14.84 -20.14
C VAL A 315 2.81 15.22 -20.84
N LEU A 316 3.52 14.23 -21.39
CA LEU A 316 4.70 14.46 -22.22
C LEU A 316 4.22 15.26 -23.42
N ARG A 317 4.37 16.58 -23.36
CA ARG A 317 4.11 17.49 -24.46
C ARG A 317 5.24 17.30 -25.46
N VAL A 318 5.05 16.33 -26.34
CA VAL A 318 6.00 15.99 -27.41
C VAL A 318 6.39 17.25 -28.22
N ASP A 319 5.48 18.22 -28.31
CA ASP A 319 5.70 19.51 -28.97
C ASP A 319 6.62 20.48 -28.19
N GLU A 320 6.79 20.30 -26.88
CA GLU A 320 7.66 21.11 -26.01
C GLU A 320 9.04 20.47 -25.78
N LEU A 321 9.19 19.20 -26.14
CA LEU A 321 10.46 18.48 -26.07
C LEU A 321 11.33 18.91 -27.26
N ASP A 322 12.44 19.58 -26.98
CA ASP A 322 13.44 19.96 -27.99
C ASP A 322 13.99 18.68 -28.64
N PRO A 323 13.72 18.42 -29.94
CA PRO A 323 14.19 17.22 -30.59
C PRO A 323 15.71 17.22 -30.63
N SER A 324 16.35 16.31 -29.88
CA SER A 324 17.81 16.11 -29.91
C SER A 324 18.41 15.80 -31.30
N ARG A 325 17.56 15.67 -32.32
CA ARG A 325 17.94 15.58 -33.73
C ARG A 325 16.99 16.46 -34.54
N ASP A 326 17.54 17.44 -35.25
CA ASP A 326 16.82 18.15 -36.30
C ASP A 326 16.32 17.13 -37.32
N ILE A 327 15.00 16.93 -37.38
CA ILE A 327 14.36 16.24 -38.50
C ILE A 327 14.35 17.26 -39.64
N PRO A 328 15.14 17.07 -40.71
CA PRO A 328 15.09 17.99 -41.84
C PRO A 328 13.67 18.00 -42.41
N GLU A 329 13.21 19.17 -42.81
CA GLU A 329 11.93 19.32 -43.48
C GLU A 329 11.86 18.31 -44.64
N PRO A 330 10.79 17.50 -44.75
CA PRO A 330 10.68 16.56 -45.85
C PRO A 330 10.89 17.31 -47.15
N PRO A 331 11.75 16.83 -48.07
CA PRO A 331 12.05 17.54 -49.29
C PRO A 331 10.74 17.86 -49.98
N GLN A 332 10.52 19.14 -50.29
CA GLN A 332 9.34 19.54 -51.05
C GLN A 332 9.29 18.68 -52.31
N PRO A 333 8.14 18.06 -52.62
CA PRO A 333 8.04 17.21 -53.79
C PRO A 333 8.38 18.07 -55.01
N GLU A 334 9.55 17.84 -55.59
CA GLU A 334 9.90 18.47 -56.85
C GLU A 334 8.84 18.03 -57.88
N PRO A 335 8.19 18.97 -58.59
CA PRO A 335 7.18 18.65 -59.56
C PRO A 335 7.85 18.10 -60.83
N THR A 336 8.34 16.87 -60.74
CA THR A 336 8.95 16.13 -61.84
C THR A 336 8.14 14.84 -62.05
N GLY A 337 6.89 15.00 -62.48
CA GLY A 337 5.95 13.92 -62.79
C GLY A 337 4.55 14.47 -63.07
N PRO A 338 3.76 13.84 -63.97
CA PRO A 338 2.70 14.51 -64.74
C PRO A 338 1.60 15.10 -63.87
N THR A 339 0.98 16.16 -64.41
CA THR A 339 -0.24 16.85 -63.98
C THR A 339 -0.98 16.15 -62.85
N ALA A 340 -1.16 16.89 -61.75
CA ALA A 340 -2.00 16.51 -60.62
C ALA A 340 -3.23 15.76 -61.12
N VAL A 341 -3.39 14.52 -60.63
CA VAL A 341 -4.70 13.90 -60.60
C VAL A 341 -5.60 14.94 -59.94
N PRO A 342 -6.68 15.39 -60.59
CA PRO A 342 -7.58 16.37 -59.99
C PRO A 342 -8.01 15.87 -58.61
N ASP A 343 -8.23 16.81 -57.68
CA ASP A 343 -8.84 16.48 -56.39
C ASP A 343 -9.95 15.47 -56.62
N ARG A 344 -9.88 14.36 -55.88
CA ARG A 344 -10.82 13.26 -56.01
C ARG A 344 -12.22 13.86 -56.06
N ASP A 345 -12.85 13.75 -57.22
CA ASP A 345 -14.20 14.23 -57.45
C ASP A 345 -15.06 13.67 -56.31
N ASP A 346 -15.67 14.52 -55.48
CA ASP A 346 -16.58 14.08 -54.39
C ASP A 346 -17.80 13.30 -54.94
N SER A 347 -17.92 13.23 -56.28
CA SER A 347 -18.85 12.37 -57.01
C SER A 347 -18.39 10.90 -57.15
N LEU A 348 -17.13 10.57 -56.84
CA LEU A 348 -16.64 9.21 -56.76
C LEU A 348 -16.88 8.65 -55.36
N ASP A 349 -18.14 8.27 -55.13
CA ASP A 349 -18.58 7.47 -53.99
C ASP A 349 -17.53 6.39 -53.67
N ALA A 350 -17.15 6.27 -52.40
CA ALA A 350 -16.26 5.22 -51.95
C ALA A 350 -16.80 3.88 -52.49
N PRO A 351 -15.96 3.03 -53.13
CA PRO A 351 -16.46 1.80 -53.71
C PRO A 351 -17.18 1.04 -52.60
N THR A 352 -18.47 0.77 -52.81
CA THR A 352 -19.28 0.05 -51.84
C THR A 352 -18.61 -1.30 -51.61
N ILE A 353 -17.95 -1.45 -50.45
CA ILE A 353 -17.34 -2.70 -50.04
C ILE A 353 -18.49 -3.62 -49.68
N GLN A 354 -19.02 -4.36 -50.66
CA GLN A 354 -19.95 -5.43 -50.38
C GLN A 354 -19.17 -6.57 -49.75
N ARG A 355 -19.39 -6.78 -48.45
CA ARG A 355 -19.01 -8.05 -47.83
C ARG A 355 -19.75 -9.15 -48.59
N PRO A 356 -19.05 -10.17 -49.13
CA PRO A 356 -19.73 -11.35 -49.66
C PRO A 356 -20.66 -11.90 -48.59
N THR A 357 -21.95 -12.04 -48.93
CA THR A 357 -22.97 -12.60 -48.03
C THR A 357 -22.72 -14.08 -47.75
N GLU A 358 -22.00 -14.75 -48.65
CA GLU A 358 -21.56 -16.13 -48.47
C GLU A 358 -20.18 -16.16 -47.80
N PRO A 359 -20.06 -16.80 -46.62
CA PRO A 359 -18.80 -16.85 -45.89
C PRO A 359 -17.76 -17.62 -46.70
N VAL A 360 -16.56 -17.04 -46.82
CA VAL A 360 -15.41 -17.69 -47.45
C VAL A 360 -15.11 -18.98 -46.68
N VAL A 361 -15.22 -20.12 -47.36
CA VAL A 361 -14.94 -21.43 -46.78
C VAL A 361 -13.45 -21.55 -46.53
N MET A 362 -13.07 -21.55 -45.26
CA MET A 362 -11.69 -21.76 -44.85
C MET A 362 -11.30 -23.24 -45.03
N PRO A 363 -10.07 -23.53 -45.48
CA PRO A 363 -9.60 -24.90 -45.60
C PRO A 363 -9.65 -25.59 -44.23
N SER A 364 -10.41 -26.68 -44.12
CA SER A 364 -10.52 -27.49 -42.91
C SER A 364 -9.59 -28.70 -42.99
N ARG A 365 -9.04 -29.14 -41.85
CA ARG A 365 -8.17 -30.34 -41.80
C ARG A 365 -8.96 -31.66 -41.93
N THR A 366 -10.29 -31.59 -41.93
CA THR A 366 -11.20 -32.75 -41.96
C THR A 366 -11.54 -33.21 -43.37
N THR A 367 -11.28 -32.42 -44.41
CA THR A 367 -11.50 -32.79 -45.81
C THR A 367 -10.31 -32.39 -46.67
N SER A 368 -9.69 -33.34 -47.37
CA SER A 368 -8.62 -33.05 -48.33
C SER A 368 -9.20 -32.54 -49.65
N GLU A 369 -9.04 -31.26 -49.94
CA GLU A 369 -9.42 -30.65 -51.22
C GLU A 369 -8.16 -30.19 -51.96
N ALA A 370 -7.91 -30.73 -53.16
CA ALA A 370 -6.73 -30.41 -53.96
C ALA A 370 -7.03 -29.22 -54.89
N ARG A 371 -6.57 -28.02 -54.52
CA ARG A 371 -6.77 -26.76 -55.26
C ARG A 371 -5.74 -26.55 -56.39
N GLY A 372 -5.48 -27.58 -57.18
CA GLY A 372 -4.60 -27.52 -58.35
C GLY A 372 -3.09 -27.44 -58.03
N THR A 373 -2.28 -27.47 -59.08
CA THR A 373 -0.81 -27.38 -59.00
C THR A 373 -0.39 -25.92 -58.92
N ILE A 374 0.35 -25.57 -57.87
CA ILE A 374 0.93 -24.22 -57.70
C ILE A 374 2.30 -24.21 -58.37
N ASP A 375 2.56 -23.22 -59.22
CA ASP A 375 3.90 -22.97 -59.74
C ASP A 375 4.77 -22.37 -58.63
N HIS A 376 5.81 -23.09 -58.23
CA HIS A 376 6.78 -22.60 -57.27
C HIS A 376 7.73 -21.61 -57.94
N SER A 377 7.64 -20.34 -57.56
CA SER A 377 8.68 -19.36 -57.88
C SER A 377 9.77 -19.42 -56.80
N SER A 378 11.03 -19.42 -57.22
CA SER A 378 12.20 -19.37 -56.35
C SER A 378 12.40 -17.95 -55.82
N LEU A 379 11.47 -17.48 -55.00
CA LEU A 379 11.60 -16.22 -54.27
C LEU A 379 12.03 -16.55 -52.83
N GLY A 380 13.32 -16.35 -52.53
CA GLY A 380 13.87 -16.55 -51.18
C GLY A 380 15.04 -17.54 -51.08
N ALA A 381 15.67 -17.93 -52.18
CA ALA A 381 17.03 -18.48 -52.10
C ALA A 381 17.97 -17.30 -51.86
N ASP A 382 18.42 -17.16 -50.62
CA ASP A 382 19.55 -16.30 -50.26
C ASP A 382 20.75 -16.78 -51.11
N GLU A 383 21.21 -15.96 -52.06
CA GLU A 383 22.30 -16.28 -52.98
C GLU A 383 23.67 -16.20 -52.25
N VAL A 384 23.78 -16.89 -51.12
CA VAL A 384 25.00 -16.95 -50.32
C VAL A 384 25.61 -18.31 -50.51
N ASP A 385 26.80 -18.33 -51.12
CA ASP A 385 27.57 -19.54 -51.28
C ASP A 385 27.91 -20.18 -49.93
N ALA A 386 27.92 -21.52 -49.91
CA ALA A 386 28.22 -22.30 -48.73
C ALA A 386 29.67 -22.03 -48.28
N ILE A 387 29.82 -21.47 -47.07
CA ILE A 387 31.11 -21.10 -46.46
C ILE A 387 32.10 -22.29 -46.35
N ALA A 388 31.62 -23.53 -46.45
CA ALA A 388 32.41 -24.74 -46.21
C ALA A 388 33.23 -25.24 -47.42
N ASP A 389 32.94 -24.82 -48.65
CA ASP A 389 33.58 -25.39 -49.84
C ASP A 389 34.94 -24.76 -50.20
N GLY A 390 35.39 -23.77 -49.41
CA GLY A 390 36.76 -23.23 -49.45
C GLY A 390 37.19 -22.62 -50.78
N HIS A 391 36.27 -22.44 -51.72
CA HIS A 391 36.51 -21.89 -53.05
C HIS A 391 35.78 -20.56 -53.22
N GLU A 392 36.13 -19.56 -52.41
CA GLU A 392 35.98 -18.17 -52.84
C GLU A 392 37.10 -17.28 -52.28
N ARG A 393 37.90 -16.74 -53.19
CA ARG A 393 38.50 -15.42 -53.01
C ARG A 393 37.67 -14.49 -53.89
N PRO A 394 36.75 -13.69 -53.34
CA PRO A 394 36.03 -12.73 -54.15
C PRO A 394 37.03 -11.74 -54.74
N THR A 395 37.09 -11.69 -56.08
CA THR A 395 37.82 -10.66 -56.79
C THR A 395 37.16 -9.32 -56.51
N TYR A 396 37.97 -8.29 -56.24
CA TYR A 396 37.52 -6.91 -56.04
C TYR A 396 36.69 -6.44 -57.25
N GLU A 397 35.37 -6.50 -57.16
CA GLU A 397 34.51 -5.75 -58.05
C GLU A 397 34.44 -4.30 -57.56
N ASN A 398 34.97 -3.41 -58.39
CA ASN A 398 35.14 -1.97 -58.12
C ASN A 398 33.82 -1.17 -58.00
N ASN A 399 32.65 -1.80 -57.98
CA ASN A 399 31.35 -1.12 -58.11
C ASN A 399 30.37 -1.34 -56.95
N GLN A 400 30.80 -1.90 -55.82
CA GLN A 400 30.02 -1.81 -54.58
C GLN A 400 30.63 -0.78 -53.64
N ALA A 401 29.83 0.22 -53.24
CA ALA A 401 30.19 1.20 -52.22
C ALA A 401 30.31 0.51 -50.85
N ARG A 402 31.43 -0.17 -50.60
CA ARG A 402 31.81 -0.68 -49.28
C ARG A 402 32.96 0.16 -48.76
N LEU A 403 32.74 0.79 -47.60
CA LEU A 403 33.76 1.57 -46.91
C LEU A 403 34.86 0.61 -46.41
N PRO A 404 36.12 0.72 -46.86
CA PRO A 404 37.19 -0.10 -46.32
C PRO A 404 37.44 0.33 -44.86
N ARG A 405 37.16 -0.56 -43.90
CA ARG A 405 37.61 -0.36 -42.51
C ARG A 405 39.13 -0.50 -42.48
N ARG A 406 39.84 0.61 -42.29
CA ARG A 406 41.26 0.60 -41.97
C ARG A 406 41.40 0.21 -40.50
N PHE A 407 41.95 -0.96 -40.24
CA PHE A 407 42.26 -1.47 -38.90
C PHE A 407 43.72 -1.17 -38.50
N ASP A 408 44.34 -0.22 -39.18
CA ASP A 408 45.76 0.10 -39.07
C ASP A 408 46.08 0.87 -37.77
N GLY A 409 45.07 1.33 -37.04
CA GLY A 409 45.19 1.90 -35.71
C GLY A 409 44.71 0.92 -34.65
N GLY A 410 45.61 0.45 -33.78
CA GLY A 410 45.26 -0.37 -32.62
C GLY A 410 44.17 0.30 -31.76
N SER A 411 43.39 -0.51 -31.05
CA SER A 411 42.29 -0.03 -30.21
C SER A 411 42.78 0.92 -29.12
N SER A 412 42.30 2.17 -29.13
CA SER A 412 42.64 3.21 -28.14
C SER A 412 41.96 3.01 -26.77
N ILE A 413 41.46 1.81 -26.47
CA ILE A 413 40.83 1.49 -25.18
C ILE A 413 41.86 0.95 -24.16
N PHE A 414 43.09 0.74 -24.60
CA PHE A 414 44.19 0.26 -23.76
C PHE A 414 45.38 1.24 -23.71
N ASP A 415 45.17 2.50 -24.13
CA ASP A 415 46.14 3.60 -23.96
C ASP A 415 45.67 4.59 -22.88
#